data_AF-A0A829HC73-F1
#
_entry.id   AF-A0A829HC73-F1
#
_cell.length_a   1.000
_cell.length_b   1.000
_cell.length_c   1.000
_cell.angle_alpha   90.00
_cell.angle_beta   90.00
_cell.angle_gamma   90.00
#
_symmetry.space_group_name_H-M   'P 1'
#
loop_
_entity.id
_entity.type
_entity.pdbx_description
1 polymer ?
#
loop_
_entity_poly.entity_id
_entity_poly.type
_entity_poly.pdbx_seq_one_letter_code
_entity_poly.pdbx_strand_id
1 'polypeptide(L)'
;MIEINCLIHSSYSIPHLGRFISKDPIGLLGGNNVYAYAPNLVSWIDSLGLDKEQKEVITPSGSKEIYTRRNATGNDKTLTTSRAARREAMRSQNIPTSQTYQSQIHKDSTQSALSLKQSGRLHVEEIYRDGQKVGTIGVHKDGHEFHDDKTFEKPHYHGKNGEHFSYENGNPRNTNKYVGGCPT
;
A
#
# COMPACT_ATOMS: atom_id res chain seq x y z
N MET A 1 29.92 -3.32 57.23
CA MET A 1 29.84 -2.49 56.01
C MET A 1 29.92 -3.41 54.82
N ILE A 2 29.00 -3.21 53.90
CA ILE A 2 28.59 -4.14 52.85
C ILE A 2 29.60 -4.07 51.68
N GLU A 3 30.20 -5.21 51.34
CA GLU A 3 30.74 -5.45 50.01
C GLU A 3 29.62 -6.02 49.14
N ILE A 4 29.46 -5.46 47.93
CA ILE A 4 28.66 -6.09 46.87
C ILE A 4 29.55 -6.19 45.65
N ASN A 5 29.89 -7.44 45.31
CA ASN A 5 29.75 -7.94 43.95
C ASN A 5 29.72 -9.46 43.96
N CYS A 6 28.58 -10.06 43.57
CA CYS A 6 28.50 -11.29 42.76
C CYS A 6 27.05 -11.62 42.36
N LEU A 7 26.79 -11.50 41.06
CA LEU A 7 26.18 -12.48 40.13
C LEU A 7 24.90 -13.30 40.49
N ILE A 8 23.87 -13.09 39.64
CA ILE A 8 22.82 -13.99 39.08
C ILE A 8 21.98 -14.96 39.96
N HIS A 9 20.63 -14.79 39.95
CA HIS A 9 19.63 -15.66 39.26
C HIS A 9 18.19 -15.42 39.78
N SER A 10 17.20 -15.39 38.85
CA SER A 10 15.82 -15.94 38.92
C SER A 10 14.87 -15.45 40.06
N SER A 11 13.55 -15.28 39.92
CA SER A 11 12.53 -16.18 39.38
C SER A 11 11.15 -15.51 39.37
N TYR A 12 10.34 -15.83 38.36
CA TYR A 12 8.93 -16.26 38.38
C TYR A 12 7.85 -15.53 39.22
N SER A 13 6.76 -15.18 38.53
CA SER A 13 5.37 -15.08 39.03
C SER A 13 5.00 -16.33 39.87
N ILE A 14 3.99 -16.38 40.74
CA ILE A 14 2.52 -16.27 40.55
C ILE A 14 1.89 -16.24 41.99
N PRO A 15 0.65 -16.69 42.29
CA PRO A 15 -0.71 -16.25 41.98
C PRO A 15 -1.53 -15.92 43.27
N HIS A 16 -2.74 -15.38 43.10
CA HIS A 16 -3.86 -15.31 44.09
C HIS A 16 -3.94 -14.05 44.97
N LEU A 17 -5.10 -13.37 44.86
CA LEU A 17 -5.70 -12.32 45.72
C LEU A 17 -5.47 -10.85 45.33
N GLY A 18 -6.58 -10.09 45.24
CA GLY A 18 -6.59 -8.70 45.75
C GLY A 18 -6.81 -7.53 44.79
N ARG A 19 -7.97 -7.49 44.12
CA ARG A 19 -8.72 -6.29 43.68
C ARG A 19 -8.27 -4.93 44.26
N PHE A 20 -8.21 -3.88 43.42
CA PHE A 20 -8.61 -2.54 43.84
C PHE A 20 -9.75 -1.99 42.98
N ILE A 21 -10.78 -1.54 43.70
CA ILE A 21 -11.97 -0.83 43.26
C ILE A 21 -11.64 0.65 43.38
N SER A 22 -11.84 1.44 42.33
CA SER A 22 -12.53 2.73 42.48
C SER A 22 -13.21 3.10 41.17
N LYS A 23 -14.51 3.38 41.28
CA LYS A 23 -15.30 4.11 40.29
C LYS A 23 -15.02 5.59 40.48
N ASP A 24 -15.21 6.37 39.43
CA ASP A 24 -15.77 7.71 39.58
C ASP A 24 -16.77 8.03 38.45
N PRO A 25 -17.76 8.91 38.74
CA PRO A 25 -19.15 8.72 38.41
C PRO A 25 -19.58 9.34 37.08
N ILE A 26 -20.55 8.67 36.47
CA ILE A 26 -21.36 9.09 35.33
C ILE A 26 -22.03 10.44 35.63
N GLY A 27 -21.69 11.47 34.85
CA GLY A 27 -22.47 12.69 34.69
C GLY A 27 -23.66 12.42 33.77
N LEU A 28 -24.77 12.00 34.38
CA LEU A 28 -26.03 11.68 33.74
C LEU A 28 -26.75 12.98 33.31
N LEU A 29 -26.67 13.35 32.03
CA LEU A 29 -27.65 14.19 31.32
C LEU A 29 -27.32 14.15 29.81
N GLY A 30 -27.81 13.11 29.12
CA GLY A 30 -27.55 12.93 27.69
C GLY A 30 -28.17 11.69 27.03
N GLY A 31 -29.48 11.50 27.15
CA GLY A 31 -30.28 10.83 26.11
C GLY A 31 -30.41 9.30 26.12
N ASN A 32 -31.61 8.83 25.75
CA ASN A 32 -32.05 7.43 25.73
C ASN A 32 -31.50 6.63 24.53
N ASN A 33 -30.18 6.49 24.38
CA ASN A 33 -29.58 5.34 23.67
C ASN A 33 -28.08 5.21 23.94
N VAL A 34 -27.68 4.51 25.00
CA VAL A 34 -26.26 4.20 25.30
C VAL A 34 -25.90 2.75 24.93
N TYR A 35 -26.81 2.03 24.26
CA TYR A 35 -26.62 0.64 23.79
C TYR A 35 -26.55 0.53 22.25
N ALA A 36 -26.25 1.61 21.54
CA ALA A 36 -25.77 1.49 20.18
C ALA A 36 -24.34 0.93 20.21
N TYR A 37 -24.22 -0.40 20.28
CA TYR A 37 -23.04 -1.06 19.76
C TYR A 37 -22.86 -0.55 18.33
N ALA A 38 -21.65 -0.05 18.04
CA ALA A 38 -21.25 0.26 16.67
C ALA A 38 -21.69 -0.91 15.78
N PRO A 39 -22.27 -0.65 14.58
CA PRO A 39 -22.57 -1.73 13.66
C PRO A 39 -21.33 -2.60 13.52
N ASN A 40 -21.52 -3.84 13.93
CA ASN A 40 -20.56 -4.92 14.06
C ASN A 40 -19.36 -4.79 13.08
N LEU A 41 -18.14 -4.60 13.60
CA LEU A 41 -16.89 -4.58 12.82
C LEU A 41 -16.40 -5.99 12.45
N VAL A 42 -17.31 -6.92 12.14
CA VAL A 42 -16.92 -8.12 11.40
C VAL A 42 -16.82 -7.69 9.93
N SER A 43 -15.77 -6.94 9.61
CA SER A 43 -15.22 -6.93 8.26
C SER A 43 -14.73 -8.35 8.02
N TRP A 44 -15.42 -9.07 7.15
CA TRP A 44 -15.12 -10.44 6.79
C TRP A 44 -13.66 -10.51 6.34
N ILE A 45 -12.86 -11.27 7.06
CA ILE A 45 -11.55 -11.70 6.59
C ILE A 45 -11.85 -12.75 5.51
N ASP A 46 -12.00 -12.32 4.26
CA ASP A 46 -12.07 -13.23 3.11
C ASP A 46 -10.70 -13.91 2.96
N SER A 47 -10.63 -15.14 3.44
CA SER A 47 -9.43 -15.98 3.38
C SER A 47 -9.15 -16.53 1.98
N LEU A 48 -10.09 -16.37 1.03
CA LEU A 48 -10.05 -16.99 -0.29
C LEU A 48 -9.83 -15.99 -1.44
N GLY A 49 -10.03 -14.69 -1.23
CA GLY A 49 -9.74 -13.64 -2.21
C GLY A 49 -10.53 -13.78 -3.52
N LEU A 50 -11.71 -14.42 -3.45
CA LEU A 50 -12.58 -14.68 -4.60
C LEU A 50 -13.68 -13.62 -4.75
N ASP A 51 -13.87 -12.75 -3.76
CA ASP A 51 -14.72 -11.59 -3.92
C ASP A 51 -14.05 -10.59 -4.86
N LYS A 52 -14.65 -10.45 -6.04
CA LYS A 52 -14.26 -9.43 -7.01
C LYS A 52 -14.46 -8.08 -6.35
N GLU A 53 -13.36 -7.46 -5.95
CA GLU A 53 -13.35 -6.12 -5.41
C GLU A 53 -14.08 -5.15 -6.34
N GLN A 54 -14.92 -4.29 -5.75
CA GLN A 54 -15.79 -3.38 -6.48
C GLN A 54 -15.50 -1.94 -6.07
N LYS A 55 -15.69 -1.02 -7.00
CA LYS A 55 -15.67 0.41 -6.72
C LYS A 55 -16.83 1.10 -7.41
N GLU A 56 -17.38 2.11 -6.75
CA GLU A 56 -18.38 2.99 -7.33
C GLU A 56 -17.68 4.11 -8.11
N VAL A 57 -18.06 4.29 -9.37
CA VAL A 57 -17.55 5.33 -10.26
C VAL A 57 -18.73 6.22 -10.67
N ILE A 58 -18.54 7.53 -10.56
CA ILE A 58 -19.50 8.52 -11.05
C ILE A 58 -19.14 8.84 -12.49
N THR A 59 -20.02 8.50 -13.43
CA THR A 59 -19.79 8.78 -14.86
C THR A 59 -19.93 10.28 -15.15
N PRO A 60 -19.43 10.77 -16.30
CA PRO A 60 -19.64 12.18 -16.70
C PRO A 60 -21.12 12.59 -16.77
N SER A 61 -22.05 11.63 -16.91
CA SER A 61 -23.49 11.87 -16.91
C SER A 61 -24.10 12.02 -15.51
N GLY A 62 -23.30 11.83 -14.45
CA GLY A 62 -23.73 11.86 -13.05
C GLY A 62 -24.33 10.55 -12.55
N SER A 63 -24.41 9.52 -13.39
CA SER A 63 -24.86 8.18 -12.97
C SER A 63 -23.77 7.46 -12.17
N LYS A 64 -24.19 6.73 -11.14
CA LYS A 64 -23.34 5.84 -10.35
C LYS A 64 -23.27 4.48 -11.02
N GLU A 65 -22.06 4.03 -11.34
CA GLU A 65 -21.81 2.71 -11.90
C GLU A 65 -20.85 1.91 -11.02
N ILE A 66 -21.05 0.60 -10.97
CA ILE A 66 -20.19 -0.30 -10.20
C ILE A 66 -19.16 -0.91 -11.14
N TYR A 67 -17.89 -0.70 -10.81
CA TYR A 67 -16.76 -1.23 -11.55
C TYR A 67 -16.18 -2.40 -10.76
N THR A 68 -15.83 -3.48 -11.45
CA THR A 68 -15.23 -4.68 -10.83
C THR A 68 -13.74 -4.75 -11.12
N ARG A 69 -12.94 -5.24 -10.18
CA ARG A 69 -11.50 -5.40 -10.40
C ARG A 69 -11.26 -6.43 -11.50
N ARG A 70 -10.36 -6.13 -12.44
CA ARG A 70 -9.95 -7.11 -13.47
C ARG A 70 -9.36 -8.35 -12.82
N ASN A 71 -9.66 -9.51 -13.40
CA ASN A 71 -9.11 -10.78 -12.95
C ASN A 71 -7.58 -10.76 -13.09
N ALA A 72 -6.89 -11.08 -11.99
CA ALA A 72 -5.44 -11.24 -12.00
C ALA A 72 -5.05 -12.44 -12.88
N THR A 73 -4.05 -12.26 -13.74
CA THR A 73 -3.40 -13.37 -14.44
C THR A 73 -2.48 -14.13 -13.47
N GLY A 74 -2.04 -15.34 -13.83
CA GLY A 74 -1.36 -16.26 -12.89
C GLY A 74 -0.10 -15.73 -12.22
N ASN A 75 0.58 -14.72 -12.80
CA ASN A 75 1.79 -14.13 -12.24
C ASN A 75 1.56 -12.74 -11.61
N ASP A 76 0.33 -12.21 -11.70
CA ASP A 76 -0.02 -10.93 -11.09
C ASP A 76 -0.08 -11.10 -9.57
N LYS A 77 0.45 -10.12 -8.83
CA LYS A 77 0.43 -10.12 -7.37
C LYS A 77 -0.15 -8.83 -6.83
N THR A 78 -0.98 -8.96 -5.82
CA THR A 78 -1.46 -7.81 -5.04
C THR A 78 -0.71 -7.75 -3.71
N LEU A 79 -0.02 -6.65 -3.46
CA LEU A 79 0.87 -6.47 -2.32
C LEU A 79 0.34 -5.36 -1.40
N THR A 80 0.72 -5.39 -0.13
CA THR A 80 0.18 -4.46 0.86
C THR A 80 0.65 -3.02 0.65
N THR A 81 1.83 -2.81 0.05
CA THR A 81 2.44 -1.48 -0.10
C THR A 81 3.09 -1.27 -1.46
N SER A 82 3.12 -0.01 -1.91
CA SER A 82 3.80 0.38 -3.16
C SER A 82 5.27 0.01 -3.18
N ARG A 83 5.95 0.04 -2.02
CA ARG A 83 7.35 -0.36 -1.88
C ARG A 83 7.54 -1.86 -2.08
N ALA A 84 6.63 -2.69 -1.58
CA ALA A 84 6.68 -4.13 -1.79
C ALA A 84 6.47 -4.46 -3.28
N ALA A 85 5.47 -3.86 -3.91
CA ALA A 85 5.21 -3.99 -5.35
C ALA A 85 6.40 -3.57 -6.21
N ARG A 86 7.01 -2.42 -5.91
CA ARG A 86 8.22 -1.96 -6.57
C ARG A 86 9.37 -2.97 -6.45
N ARG A 87 9.58 -3.57 -5.28
CA ARG A 87 10.64 -4.57 -5.07
C ARG A 87 10.39 -5.85 -5.87
N GLU A 88 9.14 -6.29 -5.97
CA GLU A 88 8.80 -7.44 -6.83
C GLU A 88 9.04 -7.14 -8.31
N ALA A 89 8.67 -5.94 -8.77
CA ALA A 89 8.97 -5.49 -10.12
C ALA A 89 10.49 -5.43 -10.38
N MET A 90 11.27 -4.86 -9.45
CA MET A 90 12.73 -4.85 -9.51
C MET A 90 13.31 -6.26 -9.61
N ARG A 91 12.81 -7.20 -8.81
CA ARG A 91 13.23 -8.61 -8.86
C ARG A 91 12.96 -9.26 -10.21
N SER A 92 11.78 -9.02 -10.78
CA SER A 92 11.43 -9.54 -12.12
C SER A 92 12.39 -9.04 -13.21
N GLN A 93 12.96 -7.83 -13.01
CA GLN A 93 13.93 -7.20 -13.90
C GLN A 93 15.40 -7.51 -13.53
N ASN A 94 15.65 -8.42 -12.58
CA ASN A 94 16.98 -8.74 -12.05
C ASN A 94 17.73 -7.55 -11.42
N ILE A 95 17.00 -6.55 -10.91
CA ILE A 95 17.58 -5.40 -10.20
C ILE A 95 17.70 -5.74 -8.69
N PRO A 96 18.90 -5.75 -8.10
CA PRO A 96 19.09 -6.17 -6.70
C PRO A 96 18.33 -5.26 -5.72
N THR A 97 17.44 -5.80 -4.87
CA THR A 97 16.63 -4.96 -3.97
C THR A 97 17.26 -4.68 -2.60
N SER A 98 18.47 -5.17 -2.35
CA SER A 98 19.24 -5.01 -1.11
C SER A 98 20.09 -3.73 -1.06
N GLN A 99 20.12 -2.96 -2.15
CA GLN A 99 20.95 -1.77 -2.31
C GLN A 99 20.12 -0.48 -2.25
N THR A 100 20.80 0.65 -2.06
CA THR A 100 20.20 1.98 -2.15
C THR A 100 20.25 2.48 -3.58
N TYR A 101 19.13 2.98 -4.10
CA TYR A 101 19.02 3.53 -5.45
C TYR A 101 18.50 4.96 -5.44
N GLN A 102 18.94 5.71 -6.43
CA GLN A 102 18.24 6.91 -6.87
C GLN A 102 17.22 6.52 -7.94
N SER A 103 16.09 7.19 -7.97
CA SER A 103 15.06 6.89 -8.97
C SER A 103 14.37 8.15 -9.41
N GLN A 104 14.06 8.22 -10.70
CA GLN A 104 13.33 9.33 -11.29
C GLN A 104 12.07 8.78 -11.95
N ILE A 105 10.91 9.37 -11.63
CA ILE A 105 9.65 8.96 -12.23
C ILE A 105 9.16 10.07 -13.14
N HIS A 106 9.01 9.77 -14.43
CA HIS A 106 8.47 10.68 -15.43
C HIS A 106 7.33 10.00 -16.20
N LYS A 107 6.52 10.81 -16.90
CA LYS A 107 5.44 10.29 -17.75
C LYS A 107 6.06 9.68 -19.01
N ASP A 108 5.60 8.50 -19.43
CA ASP A 108 6.06 7.93 -20.68
C ASP A 108 5.53 8.76 -21.86
N SER A 109 6.43 9.38 -22.62
CA SER A 109 6.10 10.21 -23.78
C SER A 109 5.65 9.41 -24.99
N THR A 110 5.89 8.09 -25.00
CA THR A 110 5.52 7.18 -26.09
C THR A 110 4.10 6.61 -25.95
N GLN A 111 3.40 6.95 -24.87
CA GLN A 111 2.01 6.52 -24.67
C GLN A 111 1.10 6.97 -25.80
N SER A 112 0.32 6.02 -26.33
CA SER A 112 -0.69 6.31 -27.34
C SER A 112 -1.77 7.25 -26.78
N ALA A 113 -2.39 8.04 -27.66
CA ALA A 113 -3.52 8.89 -27.29
C ALA A 113 -4.70 8.10 -26.68
N LEU A 114 -4.83 6.80 -27.02
CA LEU A 114 -5.81 5.89 -26.43
C LEU A 114 -5.45 5.54 -24.97
N SER A 115 -4.19 5.21 -24.70
CA SER A 115 -3.70 4.94 -23.35
C SER A 115 -3.78 6.18 -22.45
N LEU A 116 -3.64 7.38 -23.01
CA LEU A 116 -3.80 8.65 -22.29
C LEU A 116 -5.26 8.99 -21.94
N LYS A 117 -6.22 8.47 -22.71
CA LYS A 117 -7.67 8.61 -22.46
C LYS A 117 -8.16 7.62 -21.41
N GLN A 118 -7.54 6.45 -21.31
CA GLN A 118 -7.73 5.55 -20.17
C GLN A 118 -7.14 6.21 -18.92
N SER A 119 -7.85 6.10 -17.79
CA SER A 119 -7.60 6.96 -16.62
C SER A 119 -6.24 6.76 -15.93
N GLY A 120 -5.45 5.76 -16.33
CA GLY A 120 -4.12 5.52 -15.79
C GLY A 120 -3.01 5.88 -16.74
N ARG A 121 -2.35 6.99 -16.46
CA ARG A 121 -1.11 7.36 -17.13
C ARG A 121 0.02 6.42 -16.72
N LEU A 122 0.63 5.77 -17.69
CA LEU A 122 1.88 5.05 -17.49
C LEU A 122 2.98 6.06 -17.14
N HIS A 123 3.77 5.71 -16.16
CA HIS A 123 5.00 6.42 -15.82
C HIS A 123 6.16 5.43 -15.92
N VAL A 124 7.32 5.94 -16.28
CA VAL A 124 8.56 5.17 -16.24
C VAL A 124 9.33 5.63 -15.01
N GLU A 125 9.67 4.66 -14.17
CA GLU A 125 10.64 4.83 -13.12
C GLU A 125 12.00 4.36 -13.62
N GLU A 126 12.94 5.29 -13.75
CA GLU A 126 14.33 4.98 -14.01
C GLU A 126 15.08 4.81 -12.70
N ILE A 127 15.85 3.74 -12.60
CA ILE A 127 16.59 3.38 -11.39
C ILE A 127 18.07 3.58 -11.67
N TYR A 128 18.73 4.30 -10.79
CA TYR A 128 20.12 4.71 -10.87
C TYR A 128 20.90 4.24 -9.65
N ARG A 129 22.13 3.81 -9.88
CA ARG A 129 23.11 3.47 -8.86
C ARG A 129 24.44 4.10 -9.23
N ASP A 130 25.07 4.80 -8.30
CA ASP A 130 26.39 5.42 -8.50
C ASP A 130 26.46 6.29 -9.78
N GLY A 131 25.35 6.95 -10.10
CA GLY A 131 25.19 7.78 -11.31
C GLY A 131 24.87 7.01 -12.60
N GLN A 132 24.96 5.68 -12.60
CA GLN A 132 24.65 4.84 -13.76
C GLN A 132 23.21 4.30 -13.70
N LYS A 133 22.52 4.32 -14.85
CA LYS A 133 21.20 3.72 -14.98
C LYS A 133 21.32 2.19 -14.92
N VAL A 134 20.65 1.58 -13.94
CA VAL A 134 20.65 0.12 -13.72
C VAL A 134 19.39 -0.57 -14.25
N GLY A 135 18.33 0.18 -14.50
CA GLY A 135 17.10 -0.38 -15.07
C GLY A 135 15.94 0.61 -15.11
N THR A 136 14.82 0.12 -15.62
CA THR A 136 13.57 0.86 -15.73
C THR A 136 12.39 -0.02 -15.34
N ILE A 137 11.39 0.57 -14.71
CA ILE A 137 10.16 -0.11 -14.32
C ILE A 137 8.97 0.76 -14.71
N GLY A 138 7.97 0.18 -15.37
CA GLY A 138 6.71 0.84 -15.67
C GLY A 138 5.82 0.91 -14.43
N VAL A 139 5.10 2.01 -14.25
CA VAL A 139 4.19 2.20 -13.10
C VAL A 139 2.93 2.96 -13.48
N HIS A 140 1.77 2.41 -13.12
CA HIS A 140 0.50 3.14 -13.09
C HIS A 140 0.25 3.57 -11.65
N LYS A 141 0.59 4.82 -11.33
CA LYS A 141 0.53 5.33 -9.94
C LYS A 141 -0.89 5.37 -9.38
N ASP A 142 -1.86 5.58 -10.27
CA ASP A 142 -3.28 5.76 -9.95
C ASP A 142 -4.12 4.53 -10.36
N GLY A 143 -3.46 3.49 -10.90
CA GLY A 143 -4.15 2.39 -11.58
C GLY A 143 -4.85 2.89 -12.84
N HIS A 144 -5.90 2.21 -13.28
CA HIS A 144 -6.74 2.66 -14.39
C HIS A 144 -8.14 2.04 -14.39
N GLU A 145 -9.05 2.75 -15.04
CA GLU A 145 -10.44 2.38 -15.25
C GLU A 145 -10.72 2.14 -16.72
N PHE A 146 -11.45 1.07 -16.97
CA PHE A 146 -11.95 0.66 -18.27
C PHE A 146 -13.44 0.86 -18.26
N HIS A 147 -13.87 1.94 -18.91
CA HIS A 147 -15.28 2.31 -18.98
C HIS A 147 -16.06 1.38 -19.90
N ASP A 148 -15.40 0.83 -20.93
CA ASP A 148 -16.01 -0.10 -21.89
C ASP A 148 -16.51 -1.39 -21.20
N ASP A 149 -15.68 -1.98 -20.34
CA ASP A 149 -15.97 -3.24 -19.64
C ASP A 149 -16.44 -3.04 -18.19
N LYS A 150 -16.51 -1.80 -17.71
CA LYS A 150 -16.77 -1.44 -16.30
C LYS A 150 -15.82 -2.17 -15.34
N THR A 151 -14.54 -2.18 -15.68
CA THR A 151 -13.51 -2.80 -14.85
C THR A 151 -12.43 -1.82 -14.44
N PHE A 152 -11.63 -2.19 -13.43
CA PHE A 152 -10.49 -1.39 -13.02
C PHE A 152 -9.29 -2.22 -12.59
N GLU A 153 -8.13 -1.57 -12.63
CA GLU A 153 -6.91 -2.03 -12.00
C GLU A 153 -6.47 -1.07 -10.90
N LYS A 154 -5.91 -1.65 -9.84
CA LYS A 154 -5.26 -0.90 -8.77
C LYS A 154 -3.99 -0.24 -9.27
N PRO A 155 -3.48 0.76 -8.54
CA PRO A 155 -2.10 1.19 -8.70
C PRO A 155 -1.12 0.01 -8.71
N HIS A 156 -0.22 -0.05 -9.69
CA HIS A 156 0.68 -1.19 -9.87
C HIS A 156 1.97 -0.83 -10.61
N TYR A 157 2.96 -1.71 -10.47
CA TYR A 157 4.18 -1.74 -11.28
C TYR A 157 4.11 -2.87 -12.30
N HIS A 158 4.77 -2.67 -13.44
CA HIS A 158 4.95 -3.66 -14.49
C HIS A 158 6.21 -4.49 -14.26
N GLY A 159 6.07 -5.79 -14.38
CA GLY A 159 7.17 -6.75 -14.41
C GLY A 159 7.82 -6.86 -15.79
N LYS A 160 8.84 -7.72 -15.89
CA LYS A 160 9.60 -7.94 -17.12
C LYS A 160 8.78 -8.55 -18.25
N ASN A 161 7.83 -9.42 -17.93
CA ASN A 161 7.01 -10.11 -18.92
C ASN A 161 5.57 -9.55 -18.97
N GLY A 162 5.35 -8.36 -18.40
CA GLY A 162 4.02 -7.76 -18.31
C GLY A 162 3.22 -8.21 -17.08
N GLU A 163 3.86 -8.77 -16.06
CA GLU A 163 3.21 -9.04 -14.77
C GLU A 163 2.77 -7.75 -14.09
N HIS A 164 1.60 -7.76 -13.45
CA HIS A 164 1.11 -6.63 -12.67
C HIS A 164 1.36 -6.85 -11.18
N PHE A 165 2.21 -6.01 -10.60
CA PHE A 165 2.43 -5.95 -9.15
C PHE A 165 1.61 -4.81 -8.56
N SER A 166 0.33 -5.09 -8.25
CA SER A 166 -0.59 -4.13 -7.64
C SER A 166 -0.27 -3.88 -6.16
N TYR A 167 -0.69 -2.72 -5.64
CA TYR A 167 -0.58 -2.41 -4.23
C TYR A 167 -1.79 -1.68 -3.64
N GLU A 168 -2.03 -1.92 -2.35
CA GLU A 168 -3.12 -1.29 -1.59
C GLU A 168 -2.77 0.11 -1.10
N ASN A 169 -1.55 0.29 -0.57
CA ASN A 169 -1.21 1.49 0.18
C ASN A 169 0.08 2.16 -0.31
N GLY A 170 0.08 3.49 -0.20
CA GLY A 170 1.22 4.35 -0.49
C GLY A 170 1.36 4.70 -1.97
N ASN A 171 2.23 5.65 -2.27
CA ASN A 171 2.39 6.18 -3.63
C ASN A 171 3.83 5.96 -4.13
N PRO A 172 4.04 5.76 -5.44
CA PRO A 172 5.36 5.77 -6.06
C PRO A 172 5.97 7.17 -5.90
N ARG A 173 7.06 7.24 -5.14
CA ARG A 173 7.77 8.49 -4.88
C ARG A 173 9.10 8.49 -5.61
N ASN A 174 9.40 9.63 -6.21
CA ASN A 174 10.74 9.93 -6.67
C ASN A 174 11.65 10.00 -5.42
N THR A 175 12.80 9.32 -5.44
CA THR A 175 13.74 9.31 -4.31
C THR A 175 14.72 10.48 -4.33
N ASN A 176 14.59 11.39 -5.29
CA ASN A 176 15.35 12.62 -5.34
C ASN A 176 14.90 13.56 -4.20
N LYS A 177 15.32 13.25 -2.97
CA LYS A 177 14.96 13.98 -1.76
C LYS A 177 15.92 15.14 -1.48
N TYR A 178 17.04 15.24 -2.20
CA TYR A 178 18.01 16.32 -2.06
C TYR A 178 18.76 16.54 -3.39
N VAL A 179 18.44 17.61 -4.10
CA VAL A 179 19.42 18.27 -4.96
C VAL A 179 20.19 19.19 -4.03
N GLY A 180 21.14 18.61 -3.27
CA GLY A 180 21.97 19.34 -2.34
C GLY A 180 22.94 20.26 -3.09
N GLY A 181 22.47 21.44 -3.48
CA GLY A 181 23.31 22.59 -3.75
C GLY A 181 23.21 23.52 -2.55
N CYS A 182 24.28 23.61 -1.75
CA CYS A 182 24.46 24.77 -0.89
C CYS A 182 24.53 26.00 -1.82
N PRO A 183 23.72 27.05 -1.63
CA PRO A 183 24.01 28.33 -2.25
C PRO A 183 25.37 28.80 -1.69
N THR A 184 26.36 28.86 -2.57
CA THR A 184 27.67 29.49 -2.33
C THR A 184 27.54 30.99 -2.20
#